data_AF-A0ABD5L2H7-F1
#
_entry.id   AF-A0ABD5L2H7-F1
#
_cell.length_a   1.000
_cell.length_b   1.000
_cell.length_c   1.000
_cell.angle_alpha   90.00
_cell.angle_beta   90.00
_cell.angle_gamma   90.00
#
_symmetry.space_group_name_H-M   'P 1'
#
loop_
_entity.id
_entity.type
_entity.pdbx_description
1 polymer ?
#
loop_
_entity_poly.entity_id
_entity_poly.type
_entity_poly.pdbx_seq_one_letter_code
_entity_poly.pdbx_strand_id
1 'polypeptide(L)'
;MSFIGLVMLFVLFLMLVFLVVGVLFYRRNTQNTPSLLGIGVLLLQLLLIILFFTEITARLNELFFDILWWAVVVSGFIVGIRKFKNNVIISVLNIFISLLLAILMLLLLFITSM
;
A
#
# COMPACT_ATOMS: atom_id res chain seq x y z
N MET A 1 15.46 6.09 19.73
CA MET A 1 15.39 6.62 18.35
C MET A 1 14.09 7.38 18.21
N SER A 2 14.11 8.63 17.73
CA SER A 2 12.89 9.43 17.59
C SER A 2 11.92 8.76 16.62
N PHE A 3 10.62 8.77 16.94
CA PHE A 3 9.53 8.32 16.05
C PHE A 3 9.65 8.90 14.64
N ILE A 4 10.10 10.15 14.54
CA ILE A 4 10.38 10.87 13.29
C ILE A 4 11.48 10.17 12.46
N GLY A 5 12.47 9.57 13.11
CA GLY A 5 13.53 8.82 12.45
C GLY A 5 13.03 7.53 11.80
N LEU A 6 12.07 6.83 12.43
CA LEU A 6 11.44 5.65 11.85
C LEU A 6 10.58 6.00 10.63
N VAL A 7 9.80 7.08 10.72
CA VAL A 7 8.99 7.58 9.61
C VAL A 7 9.87 7.97 8.42
N MET A 8 10.97 8.70 8.64
CA MET A 8 11.90 9.06 7.57
C MET A 8 12.53 7.83 6.91
N LEU A 9 12.96 6.84 7.69
CA LEU A 9 13.59 5.64 7.15
C LEU A 9 12.60 4.80 6.33
N PHE A 10 11.33 4.77 6.75
CA PHE A 10 10.24 4.13 6.02
C PHE A 10 9.94 4.83 4.67
N VAL A 11 9.89 6.16 4.65
CA VAL A 11 9.73 6.95 3.42
C VAL A 11 10.89 6.73 2.45
N LEU A 12 12.11 6.62 2.98
CA LEU A 12 13.32 6.39 2.18
C LEU A 12 13.31 4.97 1.57
N PHE A 13 12.87 3.97 2.33
CA PHE A 13 12.65 2.61 1.83
C PHE A 13 11.58 2.59 0.72
N LEU A 14 10.49 3.33 0.91
CA LEU A 14 9.41 3.51 -0.08
C LEU A 14 9.93 4.04 -1.41
N MET A 15 10.73 5.11 -1.37
CA MET A 15 11.33 5.68 -2.57
C MET A 15 12.25 4.70 -3.28
N LEU A 16 13.04 3.94 -2.52
CA LEU A 16 14.00 2.98 -3.07
C LEU A 16 13.28 1.84 -3.80
N VAL A 17 12.19 1.31 -3.22
CA VAL A 17 11.39 0.28 -3.88
C VAL A 17 10.69 0.82 -5.12
N PHE A 18 10.15 2.04 -5.08
CA PHE A 18 9.55 2.69 -6.25
C PHE A 18 10.56 2.84 -7.40
N LEU A 19 11.80 3.22 -7.09
CA LEU A 19 12.85 3.43 -8.08
C LEU A 19 13.28 2.10 -8.71
N VAL A 20 13.50 1.07 -7.90
CA VAL A 20 13.89 -0.27 -8.38
C VAL A 20 12.79 -0.90 -9.24
N VAL A 21 11.53 -0.81 -8.79
CA VAL A 21 10.37 -1.31 -9.54
C VAL A 21 10.19 -0.52 -10.84
N GLY A 22 10.26 0.81 -10.79
CA GLY A 22 10.10 1.67 -11.96
C GLY A 22 11.14 1.37 -13.05
N VAL A 23 12.41 1.21 -12.67
CA VAL A 23 13.51 0.94 -13.60
C VAL A 23 13.40 -0.47 -14.21
N LEU A 24 13.06 -1.49 -13.42
CA LEU A 24 12.93 -2.86 -13.92
C LEU A 24 11.79 -3.03 -14.93
N PHE A 25 10.71 -2.24 -14.79
CA PHE A 25 9.50 -2.41 -15.60
C PHE A 25 9.37 -1.47 -16.80
N TYR A 26 10.10 -0.35 -16.84
CA TYR A 26 10.16 0.53 -18.02
C TYR A 26 10.56 -0.25 -19.29
N ARG A 27 11.40 -1.27 -19.16
CA ARG A 27 11.93 -2.07 -20.28
C ARG A 27 10.92 -3.02 -20.94
N ARG A 28 9.72 -3.23 -20.34
CA ARG A 28 8.80 -4.32 -20.73
C ARG A 28 7.40 -3.85 -21.18
N ASN A 29 7.16 -2.54 -21.19
CA ASN A 29 5.82 -1.96 -21.27
C ASN A 29 5.47 -1.52 -22.70
N THR A 30 4.88 -2.41 -23.51
CA THR A 30 4.38 -2.02 -24.84
C THR A 30 2.88 -2.24 -25.05
N GLN A 31 2.16 -3.01 -24.25
CA GLN A 31 0.74 -3.24 -24.49
C GLN A 31 0.12 -3.89 -23.27
N ASN A 32 -0.73 -3.19 -22.52
CA ASN A 32 -1.91 -3.77 -21.85
C ASN A 32 -2.75 -2.66 -21.21
N THR A 33 -4.04 -2.66 -21.54
CA THR A 33 -5.03 -1.72 -20.99
C THR A 33 -5.12 -1.86 -19.46
N PRO A 34 -5.22 -0.74 -18.72
CA PRO A 34 -5.27 -0.78 -17.27
C PRO A 34 -6.59 -1.36 -16.79
N SER A 35 -6.54 -2.33 -15.87
CA SER A 35 -7.75 -2.92 -15.31
C SER A 35 -8.41 -1.97 -14.32
N LEU A 36 -9.66 -1.58 -14.57
CA LEU A 36 -10.46 -0.71 -13.68
C LEU A 36 -10.45 -1.18 -12.23
N LEU A 37 -10.59 -2.48 -12.00
CA LEU A 37 -10.55 -3.08 -10.65
C LEU A 37 -9.18 -2.89 -9.99
N GLY A 38 -8.10 -3.06 -10.75
CA GLY A 38 -6.74 -2.80 -10.28
C GLY A 38 -6.46 -1.34 -9.93
N ILE A 39 -7.01 -0.40 -10.70
CA ILE A 39 -6.95 1.03 -10.39
C ILE A 39 -7.78 1.35 -9.14
N GLY A 40 -9.01 0.83 -9.07
CA GLY A 40 -9.93 1.11 -7.96
C GLY A 40 -9.36 0.68 -6.61
N VAL A 41 -8.74 -0.50 -6.55
CA VAL A 41 -8.09 -0.99 -5.33
C VAL A 41 -6.86 -0.14 -4.99
N LEU A 42 -6.05 0.25 -5.98
CA LEU A 42 -4.92 1.16 -5.77
C LEU A 42 -5.35 2.51 -5.20
N LEU A 43 -6.45 3.08 -5.70
CA LEU A 43 -7.01 4.32 -5.18
C LEU A 43 -7.48 4.18 -3.73
N LEU A 44 -8.13 3.06 -3.38
CA LEU A 44 -8.52 2.73 -2.01
C LEU A 44 -7.31 2.60 -1.08
N GLN A 45 -6.24 1.96 -1.55
CA GLN A 45 -5.00 1.85 -0.80
C GLN A 45 -4.34 3.21 -0.55
N LEU A 46 -4.27 4.06 -1.57
CA LEU A 46 -3.75 5.42 -1.43
C LEU A 46 -4.61 6.26 -0.49
N LEU A 47 -5.94 6.10 -0.54
CA LEU A 47 -6.85 6.75 0.39
C LEU A 47 -6.57 6.32 1.84
N LEU A 48 -6.34 5.03 2.09
CA LEU A 48 -5.96 4.53 3.42
C LEU A 48 -4.65 5.10 3.92
N ILE A 49 -3.64 5.25 3.04
CA ILE A 49 -2.38 5.90 3.41
C ILE A 49 -2.64 7.34 3.87
N ILE A 50 -3.45 8.10 3.13
CA ILE A 50 -3.78 9.48 3.52
C ILE A 50 -4.49 9.48 4.87
N LEU A 51 -5.50 8.61 5.04
CA LEU A 51 -6.25 8.50 6.30
C LEU A 51 -5.32 8.15 7.47
N PHE A 52 -4.36 7.24 7.28
CA PHE A 52 -3.39 6.85 8.31
C PHE A 52 -2.61 8.03 8.92
N PHE A 53 -2.22 9.00 8.10
CA PHE A 53 -1.48 10.18 8.57
C PHE A 53 -2.37 11.31 9.07
N THR A 54 -3.70 11.17 8.96
CA THR A 54 -4.66 12.14 9.48
C THR A 54 -5.19 11.71 10.83
N GLU A 55 -5.41 12.68 11.73
CA GLU A 55 -6.06 12.45 13.04
C GLU A 55 -7.54 11.98 12.92
N ILE A 56 -8.09 11.94 11.71
CA ILE A 56 -9.46 11.48 11.45
C ILE A 56 -9.64 10.02 11.85
N THR A 57 -8.59 9.20 11.73
CA THR A 57 -8.59 7.79 12.15
C THR A 57 -8.88 7.63 13.63
N ALA A 58 -8.42 8.56 14.48
CA ALA A 58 -8.69 8.56 15.92
C ALA A 58 -10.15 8.90 16.28
N ARG A 59 -10.94 9.43 15.33
CA ARG A 59 -12.38 9.73 15.53
C ARG A 59 -13.31 8.64 14.97
N LEU A 60 -12.77 7.69 14.22
CA LEU A 60 -13.52 6.57 13.66
C LEU A 60 -13.54 5.39 14.63
N ASN A 61 -14.55 4.53 14.50
CA ASN A 61 -14.60 3.29 15.26
C ASN A 61 -13.40 2.40 14.88
N GLU A 62 -12.57 2.07 15.87
CA GLU A 62 -11.33 1.30 15.71
C GLU A 62 -11.58 -0.04 15.01
N LEU A 63 -12.60 -0.79 15.43
CA LEU A 63 -12.96 -2.08 14.82
C LEU A 63 -13.34 -1.95 13.34
N PHE A 64 -14.06 -0.87 12.98
CA PHE A 64 -14.43 -0.64 11.60
C PHE A 64 -13.20 -0.32 10.75
N PHE A 65 -12.31 0.52 11.28
CA PHE A 65 -11.09 0.91 10.58
C PHE A 65 -10.15 -0.28 10.37
N ASP A 66 -9.99 -1.15 11.38
CA ASP A 66 -9.18 -2.36 11.29
C ASP A 66 -9.69 -3.32 10.21
N ILE A 67 -11.00 -3.58 10.20
CA ILE A 67 -11.61 -4.46 9.20
C ILE A 67 -11.43 -3.87 7.79
N LEU A 68 -11.68 -2.56 7.63
CA LEU A 68 -11.55 -1.87 6.35
C LEU A 68 -10.09 -1.90 5.87
N TRP A 69 -9.15 -1.67 6.78
CA TRP A 69 -7.72 -1.69 6.49
C TRP A 69 -7.27 -3.04 5.95
N TRP A 70 -7.55 -4.12 6.69
CA TRP A 70 -7.17 -5.46 6.28
C TRP A 70 -7.89 -5.92 5.01
N ALA A 71 -9.17 -5.54 4.82
CA ALA A 71 -9.89 -5.83 3.59
C ALA A 71 -9.23 -5.19 2.36
N VAL A 72 -8.77 -3.94 2.46
CA VAL A 72 -8.07 -3.24 1.36
C VAL A 72 -6.68 -3.81 1.14
N VAL A 73 -5.94 -4.17 2.19
CA VAL A 73 -4.64 -4.85 2.08
C VAL A 73 -4.77 -6.19 1.36
N VAL A 74 -5.70 -7.05 1.79
CA VAL A 74 -5.88 -8.39 1.21
C VAL A 74 -6.39 -8.29 -0.22
N SER A 75 -7.37 -7.42 -0.50
CA SER A 75 -7.88 -7.22 -1.86
C SER A 75 -6.81 -6.68 -2.80
N GLY A 76 -5.98 -5.73 -2.36
CA GLY A 76 -4.82 -5.24 -3.08
C GLY A 76 -3.83 -6.33 -3.43
N PHE A 77 -3.52 -7.20 -2.48
CA PHE A 77 -2.60 -8.30 -2.69
C PHE A 77 -3.14 -9.31 -3.70
N ILE A 78 -4.42 -9.69 -3.57
CA ILE A 78 -5.11 -10.61 -4.50
C ILE A 78 -5.15 -10.04 -5.91
N VAL A 79 -5.55 -8.77 -6.06
CA VAL A 79 -5.63 -8.10 -7.37
C VAL A 79 -4.25 -7.95 -7.99
N GLY A 80 -3.26 -7.64 -7.15
CA GLY A 80 -1.84 -7.72 -7.46
C GLY A 80 -1.48 -9.04 -8.14
N ILE A 81 -1.59 -10.15 -7.43
CA ILE A 81 -1.22 -11.47 -7.95
C ILE A 81 -2.02 -11.83 -9.21
N ARG A 82 -3.34 -11.59 -9.21
CA ARG A 82 -4.23 -11.96 -10.32
C ARG A 82 -3.92 -11.20 -11.61
N LYS A 83 -3.49 -9.94 -11.50
CA LYS A 83 -3.19 -9.08 -12.65
C LYS A 83 -1.72 -9.04 -13.04
N PHE A 84 -0.84 -9.79 -12.36
CA PHE A 84 0.61 -9.80 -12.64
C PHE A 84 0.93 -10.12 -14.10
N LYS A 85 0.17 -11.01 -14.75
CA LYS A 85 0.39 -11.36 -16.18
C LYS A 85 -0.10 -10.31 -17.17
N ASN A 86 -1.15 -9.54 -16.82
CA ASN A 86 -1.78 -8.58 -17.72
C ASN A 86 -1.28 -7.17 -17.51
N ASN A 87 -1.16 -6.69 -16.27
CA ASN A 87 -0.68 -5.34 -16.02
C ASN A 87 0.31 -5.40 -14.86
N VAL A 88 1.56 -5.66 -15.21
CA VAL A 88 2.63 -5.87 -14.24
C VAL A 88 2.85 -4.61 -13.40
N ILE A 89 2.72 -3.42 -13.99
CA ILE A 89 2.89 -2.14 -13.26
C ILE A 89 1.83 -2.00 -12.16
N ILE A 90 0.55 -2.09 -12.52
CA ILE A 90 -0.57 -1.99 -11.56
C ILE A 90 -0.50 -3.12 -10.53
N SER A 91 -0.09 -4.31 -10.96
CA SER A 91 0.06 -5.46 -10.09
C SER A 91 1.15 -5.25 -9.04
N VAL A 92 2.35 -4.85 -9.46
CA VAL A 92 3.48 -4.63 -8.55
C VAL A 92 3.20 -3.48 -7.62
N LEU A 93 2.59 -2.38 -8.09
CA LEU A 93 2.16 -1.28 -7.23
C LEU A 93 1.14 -1.74 -6.18
N ASN A 94 0.10 -2.48 -6.58
CA ASN A 94 -0.88 -3.02 -5.64
C ASN A 94 -0.24 -3.95 -4.60
N ILE A 95 0.65 -4.86 -5.02
CA ILE A 95 1.37 -5.76 -4.10
C ILE A 95 2.22 -4.96 -3.13
N PHE A 96 3.02 -4.03 -3.65
CA PHE A 96 3.93 -3.23 -2.87
C PHE A 96 3.19 -2.36 -1.84
N ILE A 97 2.16 -1.65 -2.26
CA ILE A 97 1.35 -0.82 -1.38
C ILE A 97 0.57 -1.67 -0.36
N SER A 98 0.10 -2.86 -0.73
CA SER A 98 -0.53 -3.78 0.24
C SER A 98 0.46 -4.16 1.35
N LEU A 99 1.68 -4.51 0.97
CA LEU A 99 2.73 -4.94 1.90
C LEU A 99 3.15 -3.78 2.81
N LEU A 100 3.23 -2.58 2.24
CA LEU A 100 3.46 -1.34 2.96
C LEU A 100 2.38 -1.07 4.02
N LEU A 101 1.10 -1.11 3.62
CA LEU A 101 -0.04 -0.89 4.51
C LEU A 101 -0.11 -1.96 5.61
N ALA A 102 0.24 -3.22 5.30
CA ALA A 102 0.32 -4.28 6.30
C ALA A 102 1.40 -3.97 7.36
N ILE A 103 2.59 -3.53 6.94
CA ILE A 103 3.67 -3.14 7.86
C ILE A 103 3.24 -1.97 8.74
N LEU A 104 2.63 -0.92 8.15
CA LEU A 104 2.14 0.24 8.89
C LEU A 104 1.13 -0.15 9.97
N MET A 105 0.19 -1.03 9.64
CA MET A 105 -0.81 -1.50 10.59
C MET A 105 -0.22 -2.32 11.72
N LEU A 106 0.69 -3.25 11.41
CA LEU A 106 1.38 -4.04 12.42
C LEU A 106 2.20 -3.14 13.35
N LEU A 107 2.83 -2.10 12.81
CA LEU A 107 3.59 -1.13 13.59
C LEU A 107 2.68 -0.28 14.49
N LEU A 108 1.50 0.11 14.00
CA LEU A 108 0.49 0.81 14.79
C LEU A 108 -0.06 -0.06 15.93
N LEU A 109 -0.39 -1.33 15.66
CA LEU A 109 -0.82 -2.29 16.68
C LEU A 109 0.27 -2.52 17.73
N PHE A 110 1.53 -2.60 17.31
CA PHE A 110 2.66 -2.76 18.23
C PHE A 110 2.80 -1.55 19.17
N ILE A 111 2.75 -0.33 18.63
CA ILE A 111 2.85 0.91 19.43
C ILE A 111 1.66 1.07 20.38
N THR A 112 0.45 0.73 19.95
CA THR A 112 -0.77 0.86 20.77
C THR A 112 -0.91 -0.23 21.85
N SER A 113 -0.23 -1.37 21.68
CA SER A 113 -0.20 -2.46 22.66
C SER A 113 0.82 -2.28 23.79
N MET A 114 1.75 -1.32 23.67
CA MET A 114 2.73 -0.94 24.69
C MET A 114 2.19 0.15 25.61
#